data_AF-A0A9N7KYL9-F1
#
_entry.id   AF-A0A9N7KYL9-F1
#
_cell.length_a   1.000
_cell.length_b   1.000
_cell.length_c   1.000
_cell.angle_alpha   90.00
_cell.angle_beta   90.00
_cell.angle_gamma   90.00
#
_symmetry.space_group_name_H-M   'P 1'
#
loop_
_entity.id
_entity.type
_entity.pdbx_description
1 polymer ?
#
loop_
_entity_poly.entity_id
_entity_poly.type
_entity_poly.pdbx_seq_one_letter_code
_entity_poly.pdbx_strand_id
1 'polypeptide(L)'
;MAHKHEVVTTQDRGRITARLSAENQEVLQLAADLSGSTLNQFIVQAALRAAEAVIDHQETLRVIKLTAEQSRRFLSMLENPPAPNEALQRAMARYRKSKIGNSSFEFVPRPQSV
;
A
#
# COMPACT_ATOMS: atom_id res chain seq x y z
N MET A 1 38.01 -0.77 -6.27
CA MET A 1 36.55 -0.75 -6.48
C MET A 1 36.05 -2.18 -6.28
N ALA A 2 35.81 -2.59 -5.04
CA ALA A 2 35.26 -3.91 -4.72
C ALA A 2 34.08 -3.68 -3.80
N HIS A 3 32.87 -3.76 -4.35
CA HIS A 3 31.66 -3.73 -3.56
C HIS A 3 31.63 -5.02 -2.73
N LYS A 4 31.79 -4.84 -1.41
CA LYS A 4 31.66 -5.88 -0.39
C LYS A 4 30.23 -6.43 -0.48
N HIS A 5 30.08 -7.61 -1.08
CA HIS A 5 28.90 -8.44 -0.84
C HIS A 5 28.94 -8.86 0.63
N GLU A 6 28.23 -8.11 1.47
CA GLU A 6 27.96 -8.54 2.82
C GLU A 6 26.89 -9.63 2.75
N VAL A 7 27.35 -10.87 2.65
CA VAL A 7 26.52 -12.04 2.87
C VAL A 7 26.05 -11.95 4.32
N VAL A 8 24.76 -11.64 4.51
CA VAL A 8 24.10 -11.70 5.81
C VAL A 8 24.09 -13.16 6.25
N THR A 9 25.10 -13.55 7.01
CA THR A 9 25.21 -14.86 7.66
C THR A 9 24.47 -14.84 8.98
N THR A 10 23.62 -15.86 9.18
CA THR A 10 23.04 -16.29 10.48
C THR A 10 21.98 -15.37 11.13
N GLN A 11 20.75 -15.49 10.61
CA GLN A 11 19.57 -15.93 11.37
C GLN A 11 19.26 -15.25 12.71
N ASP A 12 18.66 -14.06 12.65
CA ASP A 12 17.76 -13.63 13.71
C ASP A 12 16.37 -14.26 13.43
N ARG A 13 16.18 -15.52 13.82
CA ARG A 13 14.89 -16.22 13.66
C ARG A 13 13.88 -15.63 14.64
N GLY A 14 13.06 -14.70 14.17
CA GLY A 14 11.91 -14.20 14.94
C GLY A 14 10.99 -15.35 15.36
N ARG A 15 10.69 -15.45 16.66
CA ARG A 15 9.76 -16.44 17.21
C ARG A 15 8.37 -15.85 17.31
N ILE A 16 7.39 -16.54 16.71
CA ILE A 16 5.98 -16.20 16.84
C ILE A 16 5.38 -17.03 17.97
N THR A 17 4.75 -16.39 18.95
CA THR A 17 4.04 -17.05 20.05
C THR A 17 2.60 -16.54 20.08
N ALA A 18 1.63 -17.45 20.00
CA ALA A 18 0.21 -17.14 20.11
C ALA A 18 -0.46 -18.14 21.06
N ARG A 19 -1.51 -17.70 21.76
CA ARG A 19 -2.35 -18.58 22.58
C ARG A 19 -3.57 -18.98 21.77
N LEU A 20 -3.96 -20.24 21.90
CA LEU A 20 -5.08 -20.83 21.18
C LEU A 20 -5.92 -21.67 22.14
N SER A 21 -7.24 -21.73 21.92
CA SER A 21 -8.08 -22.71 22.60
C SER A 21 -7.77 -24.11 22.08
N ALA A 22 -8.08 -25.15 22.88
CA ALA A 22 -7.90 -26.54 22.46
C ALA A 22 -8.68 -26.86 21.18
N GLU A 23 -9.93 -26.40 21.09
CA GLU A 23 -10.79 -26.56 19.91
C GLU A 23 -10.14 -26.01 18.63
N ASN A 24 -9.62 -24.78 18.67
CA ASN A 24 -8.96 -24.20 17.50
C ASN A 24 -7.65 -24.92 17.17
N GLN A 25 -6.94 -25.46 18.17
CA GLN A 25 -5.73 -26.25 17.94
C GLN A 25 -6.05 -27.55 17.19
N GLU A 26 -7.14 -28.23 17.54
CA GLU A 26 -7.59 -29.45 16.85
C GLU A 26 -7.92 -29.17 15.38
N VAL A 27 -8.63 -28.07 15.11
CA VAL A 27 -8.96 -27.65 13.73
C VAL A 27 -7.69 -27.40 12.91
N LEU A 28 -6.72 -26.66 13.47
CA LEU A 28 -5.46 -26.40 12.78
C LEU A 28 -4.61 -27.67 12.60
N GLN A 29 -4.64 -28.58 13.57
CA GLN A 29 -3.94 -29.86 13.47
C GLN A 29 -4.51 -30.70 12.34
N LEU A 30 -5.84 -30.83 12.26
CA LEU A 30 -6.50 -31.54 11.15
C LEU A 30 -6.14 -30.92 9.79
N ALA A 31 -6.11 -29.60 9.67
CA ALA A 31 -5.72 -28.93 8.44
C ALA A 31 -4.23 -29.14 8.09
N ALA A 32 -3.35 -29.18 9.09
CA ALA A 32 -1.95 -29.51 8.92
C ALA A 32 -1.77 -30.96 8.41
N ASP A 33 -2.49 -31.91 9.01
CA ASP A 33 -2.45 -33.33 8.63
C ASP A 33 -2.95 -33.52 7.18
N LEU A 34 -4.07 -32.87 6.82
CA LEU A 34 -4.61 -32.91 5.45
C LEU A 34 -3.69 -32.26 4.41
N SER A 35 -2.89 -31.28 4.81
CA SER A 35 -1.90 -30.63 3.94
C SER A 35 -0.55 -31.37 3.91
N GLY A 36 -0.39 -32.45 4.67
CA GLY A 36 0.86 -33.20 4.76
C GLY A 36 2.00 -32.40 5.40
N SER A 37 1.67 -31.46 6.30
CA SER A 37 2.64 -30.59 6.96
C SER A 37 2.52 -30.66 8.48
N THR A 38 3.59 -30.30 9.19
CA THR A 38 3.50 -30.15 10.66
C THR A 38 2.66 -28.93 11.01
N LEU A 39 2.03 -28.92 12.19
CA LEU A 39 1.21 -27.79 12.66
C LEU A 39 1.95 -26.45 12.57
N ASN A 40 3.22 -26.40 12.99
CA ASN A 40 4.02 -25.18 12.91
C ASN A 40 4.25 -24.71 11.47
N GLN A 41 4.55 -25.64 10.55
CA GLN A 41 4.72 -25.31 9.13
C GLN A 41 3.41 -24.80 8.54
N PHE A 42 2.30 -25.47 8.84
CA PHE A 42 0.97 -25.07 8.39
C PHE A 42 0.63 -23.65 8.85
N ILE A 43 0.84 -23.34 10.13
CA ILE A 43 0.56 -22.01 10.70
C ILE A 43 1.40 -20.95 10.01
N VAL A 44 2.71 -21.19 9.84
CA VAL A 44 3.59 -20.22 9.17
C VAL A 44 3.15 -19.99 7.72
N GLN A 45 2.86 -21.05 6.97
CA GLN A 45 2.40 -20.93 5.59
C GLN A 45 1.05 -20.22 5.48
N ALA A 46 0.10 -20.55 6.37
CA ALA A 46 -1.20 -19.91 6.40
C ALA A 46 -1.09 -18.41 6.74
N ALA A 47 -0.26 -18.06 7.73
CA ALA A 47 -0.01 -16.68 8.11
C ALA A 47 0.65 -15.88 6.97
N LEU A 48 1.62 -16.46 6.26
CA LEU A 48 2.27 -15.82 5.11
C LEU A 48 1.28 -15.56 3.97
N ARG A 49 0.48 -16.56 3.59
CA ARG A 49 -0.56 -16.38 2.55
C ARG A 49 -1.56 -15.28 2.93
N ALA A 50 -1.98 -15.25 4.20
CA ALA A 50 -2.88 -14.20 4.69
C ALA A 50 -2.21 -12.82 4.64
N ALA A 51 -0.93 -12.73 5.01
CA ALA A 51 -0.17 -11.48 4.95
C ALA A 51 0.00 -10.99 3.50
N GLU A 52 0.36 -11.87 2.57
CA GLU A 52 0.46 -11.57 1.13
C GLU A 52 -0.86 -11.03 0.60
N ALA A 53 -1.99 -11.69 0.90
CA ALA A 53 -3.31 -11.23 0.47
C ALA A 53 -3.66 -9.83 1.01
N VAL A 54 -3.31 -9.54 2.26
CA VAL A 54 -3.53 -8.21 2.86
C VAL A 54 -2.64 -7.16 2.19
N ILE A 55 -1.37 -7.48 1.94
CA ILE A 55 -0.42 -6.59 1.27
C ILE A 55 -0.91 -6.31 -0.15
N ASP A 56 -1.19 -7.33 -0.95
CA ASP A 56 -1.66 -7.21 -2.32
C ASP A 56 -2.96 -6.40 -2.42
N HIS A 57 -3.88 -6.58 -1.46
CA HIS A 57 -5.10 -5.80 -1.41
C HIS A 57 -4.80 -4.32 -1.17
N GLN A 58 -3.94 -4.00 -0.19
CA GLN A 58 -3.54 -2.62 0.11
C GLN A 58 -2.72 -1.98 -1.02
N GLU A 59 -1.81 -2.74 -1.65
CA GLU A 59 -1.04 -2.28 -2.80
C GLU A 59 -1.94 -2.06 -4.01
N THR A 60 -2.91 -2.95 -4.25
CA THR A 60 -3.91 -2.75 -5.31
C THR A 60 -4.72 -1.47 -5.09
N LEU A 61 -5.02 -1.08 -3.85
CA LEU A 61 -5.65 0.21 -3.57
C LEU A 61 -4.71 1.42 -3.81
N ARG A 62 -3.40 1.23 -3.70
CA ARG A 62 -2.38 2.26 -3.99
C ARG A 62 -2.01 2.35 -5.47
N VAL A 63 -2.26 1.31 -6.25
CA VAL A 63 -1.99 1.28 -7.68
C VAL A 63 -3.19 1.83 -8.45
N ILE A 64 -3.01 2.97 -9.12
CA ILE A 64 -3.99 3.49 -10.07
C ILE A 64 -3.96 2.58 -11.30
N LYS A 65 -4.91 1.64 -11.40
CA LYS A 65 -5.07 0.79 -12.57
C LYS A 65 -5.70 1.59 -13.71
N LEU A 66 -4.97 1.72 -14.81
CA LEU A 66 -5.43 2.36 -16.04
C LEU A 66 -5.75 1.31 -17.09
N THR A 67 -6.87 1.45 -17.80
CA THR A 67 -7.11 0.69 -19.03
C THR A 67 -6.11 1.10 -20.11
N ALA A 68 -5.96 0.30 -21.16
CA ALA A 68 -5.06 0.65 -22.27
C ALA A 68 -5.38 2.03 -22.88
N GLU A 69 -6.65 2.38 -22.98
CA GLU A 69 -7.09 3.70 -23.45
C GLU A 69 -6.73 4.82 -22.47
N GLN A 70 -6.99 4.60 -21.18
CA GLN A 70 -6.64 5.56 -20.13
C GLN A 70 -5.13 5.80 -20.05
N SER A 71 -4.31 4.75 -20.20
CA SER A 71 -2.85 4.84 -20.25
C SER A 71 -2.37 5.67 -21.44
N ARG A 72 -2.95 5.48 -22.64
CA ARG A 72 -2.62 6.29 -23.82
C ARG A 72 -2.97 7.76 -23.60
N ARG A 73 -4.18 8.01 -23.07
CA ARG A 73 -4.62 9.38 -22.75
C ARG A 73 -3.72 10.02 -21.70
N PHE A 74 -3.37 9.28 -20.65
CA PHE A 74 -2.47 9.74 -19.60
C PHE A 74 -1.09 10.11 -20.18
N LEU A 75 -0.50 9.25 -21.00
CA LEU A 75 0.77 9.52 -21.66
C LEU A 75 0.69 10.75 -22.57
N SER A 76 -0.37 10.88 -23.39
CA SER A 76 -0.54 12.04 -24.26
C SER A 76 -0.63 13.36 -23.48
N MET A 77 -1.20 13.34 -22.27
CA MET A 77 -1.28 14.52 -21.39
C MET A 77 0.07 14.85 -20.73
N LEU A 78 0.96 13.88 -20.56
CA LEU A 78 2.32 14.12 -20.08
C LEU A 78 3.21 14.70 -21.18
N GLU A 79 3.08 14.19 -22.40
CA GLU A 79 3.85 14.65 -23.57
C GLU A 79 3.39 16.04 -24.04
N ASN A 80 2.08 16.29 -24.02
CA ASN A 80 1.47 17.54 -24.43
C ASN A 80 0.61 18.09 -23.28
N PRO A 81 1.23 18.70 -22.26
CA PRO A 81 0.49 19.20 -21.11
C PRO A 81 -0.47 20.33 -21.54
N PRO A 82 -1.78 20.21 -21.26
CA PRO A 82 -2.73 21.25 -21.62
C PRO A 82 -2.54 22.50 -20.76
N ALA A 83 -2.93 23.65 -21.29
CA ALA A 83 -2.88 24.91 -20.54
C ALA A 83 -3.80 24.84 -19.29
N PRO A 84 -3.37 25.42 -18.15
CA PRO A 84 -4.19 25.49 -16.95
C PRO A 84 -5.52 26.19 -17.20
N ASN A 85 -6.63 25.56 -16.82
CA ASN A 85 -7.95 26.18 -16.94
C ASN A 85 -8.13 27.36 -15.94
N GLU A 86 -9.14 28.20 -16.16
CA GLU A 86 -9.40 29.39 -15.33
C GLU A 86 -9.60 29.04 -13.85
N ALA A 87 -10.20 27.89 -13.54
CA ALA A 87 -10.39 27.43 -12.17
C ALA A 87 -9.05 27.12 -11.47
N LEU A 88 -8.12 26.47 -12.17
CA LEU A 88 -6.78 26.17 -11.67
C LEU A 88 -5.95 27.44 -11.51
N GLN A 89 -6.07 28.39 -12.45
CA GLN A 89 -5.42 29.70 -12.34
C GLN A 89 -5.92 30.48 -11.11
N ARG A 90 -7.23 30.53 -10.88
CA ARG A 90 -7.82 31.14 -9.67
C ARG A 90 -7.36 30.44 -8.39
N ALA A 91 -7.27 29.12 -8.38
CA ALA A 91 -6.78 28.36 -7.23
C ALA A 91 -5.31 28.68 -6.92
N MET A 92 -4.46 28.78 -7.94
CA MET A 92 -3.05 29.18 -7.80
C MET A 92 -2.89 30.62 -7.31
N ALA A 93 -3.72 31.55 -7.79
CA ALA A 93 -3.71 32.94 -7.31
C ALA A 93 -4.05 33.03 -5.81
N ARG A 94 -5.06 32.28 -5.36
CA ARG A 94 -5.40 32.16 -3.93
C ARG A 94 -4.25 31.57 -3.11
N TYR A 95 -3.64 30.49 -3.60
CA TYR A 95 -2.49 29.84 -2.94
C TYR A 95 -1.33 30.84 -2.74
N ARG A 96 -0.96 31.57 -3.81
CA ARG A 96 0.14 32.55 -3.76
C ARG A 96 -0.14 33.69 -2.78
N LYS A 97 -1.38 34.20 -2.74
CA LYS A 97 -1.79 35.22 -1.76
C LYS A 97 -1.69 34.73 -0.31
N SER A 98 -1.94 33.44 -0.07
CA SER A 98 -1.81 32.81 1.25
C SER A 98 -0.38 32.51 1.67
N LYS A 99 0.56 32.32 0.74
CA LYS A 99 1.98 32.00 1.02
C LYS A 99 2.87 33.23 1.28
N ILE A 100 2.44 34.42 0.85
CA ILE A 100 3.20 35.68 0.98
C ILE A 100 2.94 36.39 2.32
N GLY A 101 1.86 36.03 3.03
CA GLY A 101 1.69 36.35 4.44
C GLY A 101 2.13 35.15 5.29
N ASN A 102 2.92 35.38 6.33
CA ASN A 102 3.25 34.34 7.31
C ASN A 102 1.98 33.98 8.09
N SER A 103 1.15 33.09 7.55
CA SER A 103 -0.04 32.60 8.23
C SER A 103 -0.34 31.16 7.83
N SER A 104 -0.60 30.37 8.87
CA SER A 104 -0.91 28.95 8.84
C SER A 104 -1.92 28.59 7.76
N PHE A 105 -1.66 27.50 7.06
CA PHE A 105 -2.50 26.97 5.99
C PHE A 105 -3.84 26.46 6.58
N GLU A 106 -4.87 27.31 6.66
CA GLU A 106 -6.21 26.90 7.05
C GLU A 106 -7.00 26.45 5.81
N PHE A 107 -7.13 25.13 5.65
CA PHE A 107 -7.92 24.53 4.58
C PHE A 107 -9.41 24.74 4.89
N VAL A 108 -10.04 25.71 4.22
CA VAL A 108 -11.51 25.85 4.21
C VAL A 108 -12.06 25.07 3.01
N PRO A 109 -12.76 23.93 3.22
CA PRO A 109 -13.36 23.17 2.13
C PRO A 109 -14.42 24.02 1.42
N ARG A 110 -14.54 23.88 0.09
CA ARG A 110 -15.62 24.57 -0.64
C ARG A 110 -16.96 24.12 -0.06
N PRO A 111 -17.89 25.05 0.21
CA PRO A 111 -19.26 24.66 0.52
C PRO A 111 -19.80 23.86 -0.66
N GLN A 112 -20.37 22.68 -0.36
CA GLN A 112 -21.11 21.92 -1.36
C GLN A 112 -22.30 22.78 -1.77
N SER A 113 -22.27 23.27 -3.01
CA SER A 113 -23.44 23.88 -3.62
C SER A 113 -24.49 22.78 -3.77
N VAL A 114 -25.56 22.89 -2.98
CA VAL A 114 -26.79 22.11 -3.08
C VAL A 114 -27.51 22.46 -4.37
#